data_AF-A0A927B823-F1
#
_entry.id   AF-A0A927B823-F1
#
_cell.length_a   1.000
_cell.length_b   1.000
_cell.length_c   1.000
_cell.angle_alpha   90.00
_cell.angle_beta   90.00
_cell.angle_gamma   90.00
#
_symmetry.space_group_name_H-M   'P 1'
#
loop_
_entity.id
_entity.type
_entity.pdbx_description
1 polymer ?
#
loop_
_entity_poly.entity_id
_entity_poly.type
_entity_poly.pdbx_seq_one_letter_code
_entity_poly.pdbx_strand_id
1 'polypeptide(L)'
;MDFIPIPVQPVISSLHYEQWRIETFRIKFLLSERILTEIRKLSRQPNWYEDPIVAATYIDRVNDCFISIKKFHALFGVLPQIGDRLYNEDTGMIIQDRSIDGNLMTITFTLSL
;
A
#
# COMPACT_ATOMS: atom_id res chain seq x y z
N MET A 1 10.21 -8.85 18.25
CA MET A 1 9.48 -7.78 17.53
C MET A 1 8.04 -7.97 17.89
N ASP A 2 7.46 -7.05 18.66
CA ASP A 2 6.04 -7.12 19.00
C ASP A 2 5.25 -6.87 17.72
N PHE A 3 4.55 -7.90 17.25
CA PHE A 3 3.61 -7.76 16.14
C PHE A 3 2.41 -6.99 16.66
N ILE A 4 2.41 -5.67 16.45
CA ILE A 4 1.20 -4.88 16.60
C ILE A 4 0.31 -5.25 15.42
N PRO A 5 -0.84 -5.92 15.64
CA PRO A 5 -1.74 -6.27 14.55
C PRO A 5 -2.20 -4.97 13.87
N ILE A 6 -1.94 -4.89 12.57
CA ILE A 6 -2.29 -3.74 11.75
C ILE A 6 -3.83 -3.74 11.62
N PRO A 7 -4.55 -2.69 12.09
CA PRO A 7 -6.00 -2.71 12.08
C PRO A 7 -6.53 -2.70 10.64
N VAL A 8 -7.46 -3.60 10.33
CA VAL A 8 -8.02 -3.72 8.99
C VAL A 8 -8.76 -2.44 8.60
N GLN A 9 -8.43 -1.91 7.42
CA GLN A 9 -9.07 -0.73 6.82
C GLN A 9 -9.81 -1.11 5.52
N PRO A 10 -10.88 -0.39 5.16
CA PRO A 10 -11.54 -0.58 3.88
C PRO A 10 -10.58 -0.33 2.72
N VAL A 11 -10.44 -1.32 1.84
CA VAL A 11 -9.48 -1.31 0.72
C VAL A 11 -9.77 -0.28 -0.38
N ILE A 12 -10.98 0.28 -0.38
CA ILE A 12 -11.41 1.36 -1.29
C ILE A 12 -10.94 2.74 -0.85
N SER A 13 -10.49 2.88 0.39
CA SER A 13 -10.01 4.15 0.93
C SER A 13 -8.48 4.22 0.91
N SER A 14 -7.92 5.41 1.17
CA SER A 14 -6.47 5.52 1.33
C SER A 14 -6.00 4.70 2.52
N LEU A 15 -5.19 3.68 2.27
CA LEU A 15 -4.60 2.84 3.31
C LEU A 15 -3.41 3.58 3.91
N HIS A 16 -3.44 3.76 5.23
CA HIS A 16 -2.42 4.50 5.95
C HIS A 16 -2.33 4.07 7.40
N TYR A 17 -1.13 4.09 7.96
CA TYR A 17 -0.94 3.89 9.40
C TYR A 17 0.05 4.91 9.94
N GLU A 18 -0.05 5.23 11.24
CA GLU A 18 0.78 6.28 11.84
C GLU A 18 2.28 5.95 11.76
N GLN A 19 2.62 4.66 11.83
CA GLN A 19 3.98 4.13 11.70
C GLN A 19 4.52 4.15 10.26
N TRP A 20 3.65 4.33 9.26
CA TRP A 20 4.07 4.41 7.86
C TRP A 20 4.59 5.80 7.55
N ARG A 21 5.83 6.02 7.97
CA ARG A 21 6.57 7.26 7.74
C ARG A 21 7.95 6.98 7.18
N ILE A 22 8.37 7.84 6.26
CA ILE A 22 9.75 7.93 5.80
C ILE A 22 10.16 9.38 6.07
N GLU A 23 11.13 9.54 6.96
CA GLU A 23 11.50 10.84 7.51
C GLU A 23 10.28 11.59 8.08
N THR A 24 9.99 12.78 7.58
CA THR A 24 8.85 13.60 7.97
C THR A 24 7.59 13.30 7.16
N PHE A 25 7.69 12.52 6.09
CA PHE A 25 6.57 12.21 5.20
C PHE A 25 5.77 11.00 5.66
N ARG A 26 4.45 11.14 5.68
CA ARG A 26 3.49 10.04 5.85
C ARG A 26 3.28 9.33 4.52
N ILE A 27 3.34 8.01 4.53
CA ILE A 27 3.12 7.18 3.35
C ILE A 27 1.68 6.67 3.35
N LYS A 28 0.98 6.89 2.24
CA LYS A 28 -0.36 6.39 1.98
C LYS A 28 -0.36 5.53 0.72
N PHE A 29 -1.28 4.58 0.67
CA PHE A 29 -1.49 3.75 -0.51
C PHE A 29 -2.92 3.83 -0.99
N LEU A 30 -3.09 3.79 -2.30
CA LEU A 30 -4.36 3.58 -2.97
C LEU A 30 -4.23 2.32 -3.82
N LEU A 31 -5.28 1.51 -3.86
CA LEU A 31 -5.33 0.37 -4.76
C LEU A 31 -6.01 0.80 -6.06
N SER A 32 -5.40 0.47 -7.18
CA SER A 32 -5.99 0.72 -8.50
C SER A 32 -7.31 -0.06 -8.69
N GLU A 33 -8.15 0.42 -9.59
CA GLU A 33 -9.40 -0.24 -10.01
C GLU A 33 -9.20 -1.70 -10.41
N ARG A 34 -8.03 -2.03 -11.00
CA ARG A 34 -7.69 -3.40 -11.37
C ARG A 34 -7.59 -4.30 -10.13
N ILE A 35 -6.88 -3.85 -9.09
CA ILE A 35 -6.79 -4.58 -7.82
C ILE A 35 -8.17 -4.67 -7.16
N LEU A 36 -8.91 -3.56 -7.09
CA LEU A 36 -10.24 -3.53 -6.49
C LEU A 36 -11.22 -4.51 -7.17
N THR A 37 -11.12 -4.64 -8.49
CA THR A 37 -11.89 -5.62 -9.26
C THR A 37 -11.55 -7.06 -8.87
N GLU A 38 -10.26 -7.37 -8.68
CA GLU A 38 -9.84 -8.71 -8.22
C GLU A 38 -10.26 -9.00 -6.78
N ILE A 39 -10.15 -8.02 -5.88
CA ILE A 39 -10.68 -8.12 -4.50
C ILE A 39 -12.18 -8.45 -4.54
N ARG A 40 -12.95 -7.71 -5.35
CA ARG A 40 -14.39 -7.90 -5.47
C ARG A 40 -14.75 -9.31 -5.97
N LYS A 41 -13.98 -9.89 -6.89
CA LYS A 41 -14.19 -11.26 -7.38
C LYS A 41 -13.93 -12.33 -6.31
N LEU A 42 -13.00 -12.06 -5.38
CA LEU A 42 -12.60 -12.99 -4.32
C LEU A 42 -13.55 -12.94 -3.11
N SER A 43 -14.15 -11.78 -2.84
CA SER A 43 -15.13 -11.61 -1.77
C SER A 43 -16.40 -12.41 -2.02
N ARG A 44 -16.94 -12.99 -0.94
CA ARG A 44 -18.26 -13.64 -0.95
C ARG A 44 -19.37 -12.75 -0.40
N GLN A 45 -19.03 -11.55 0.03
CA GLN A 45 -19.94 -10.61 0.68
C GLN A 45 -20.32 -9.45 -0.24
N PRO A 46 -21.56 -8.92 -0.15
CA PRO A 46 -21.97 -7.70 -0.86
C PRO A 46 -21.08 -6.49 -0.52
N ASN A 47 -20.72 -6.34 0.76
CA ASN A 47 -19.80 -5.30 1.24
C ASN A 47 -18.34 -5.78 1.11
N TRP A 48 -17.95 -6.14 -0.11
CA TRP A 48 -16.67 -6.79 -0.40
C TRP A 48 -15.43 -5.98 0.03
N TYR A 49 -15.54 -4.65 0.10
CA TYR A 49 -14.46 -3.76 0.50
C TYR A 49 -14.20 -3.74 2.01
N GLU A 50 -15.14 -4.29 2.80
CA GLU A 50 -15.05 -4.51 4.25
C GLU A 50 -14.85 -5.99 4.60
N ASP A 51 -14.77 -6.90 3.60
CA ASP A 51 -14.54 -8.32 3.87
C ASP A 51 -13.21 -8.48 4.63
N PRO A 52 -13.24 -8.88 5.91
CA PRO A 52 -12.06 -8.82 6.76
C PRO A 52 -10.97 -9.79 6.30
N ILE A 53 -11.33 -10.88 5.61
CA ILE A 53 -10.38 -11.88 5.13
C ILE A 53 -9.62 -11.35 3.92
N VAL A 54 -10.36 -10.83 2.94
CA VAL A 54 -9.75 -10.29 1.71
C VAL A 54 -9.01 -9.00 2.03
N ALA A 55 -9.58 -8.11 2.83
CA ALA A 55 -8.95 -6.86 3.23
C ALA A 55 -7.65 -7.10 4.02
N ALA A 56 -7.63 -8.03 4.99
CA ALA A 56 -6.41 -8.39 5.71
C ALA A 56 -5.29 -8.85 4.76
N THR A 57 -5.61 -9.71 3.79
CA THR A 57 -4.64 -10.21 2.81
C THR A 57 -4.00 -9.07 2.01
N TYR A 58 -4.79 -8.08 1.58
CA TYR A 58 -4.24 -6.95 0.82
C TYR A 58 -3.51 -5.95 1.72
N ILE A 59 -3.94 -5.77 2.97
CA ILE A 59 -3.24 -4.94 3.94
C ILE A 59 -1.85 -5.50 4.25
N ASP A 60 -1.72 -6.82 4.40
CA ASP A 60 -0.42 -7.47 4.57
C ASP A 60 0.51 -7.19 3.37
N ARG A 61 -0.01 -7.32 2.14
CA ARG A 61 0.76 -7.00 0.93
C ARG A 61 1.15 -5.52 0.84
N VAL A 62 0.27 -4.61 1.24
CA VAL A 62 0.57 -3.17 1.27
C VAL A 62 1.59 -2.87 2.37
N ASN A 63 1.58 -3.59 3.49
CA ASN A 63 2.62 -3.49 4.49
C ASN A 63 3.99 -3.95 3.96
N ASP A 64 4.03 -5.02 3.17
CA ASP A 64 5.25 -5.44 2.46
C ASP A 64 5.71 -4.37 1.46
N CYS A 65 4.78 -3.71 0.76
CA CYS A 65 5.08 -2.56 -0.09
C CYS A 65 5.75 -1.43 0.71
N PHE A 66 5.21 -1.07 1.87
CA PHE A 66 5.82 -0.06 2.74
C PHE A 66 7.23 -0.47 3.19
N ILE A 67 7.42 -1.72 3.62
CA ILE A 67 8.73 -2.24 4.02
C ILE A 67 9.72 -2.14 2.84
N SER A 68 9.28 -2.47 1.62
CA SER A 68 10.08 -2.36 0.40
C SER A 68 10.49 -0.92 0.12
N ILE A 69 9.56 0.04 0.16
CA ILE A 69 9.84 1.47 -0.04
C ILE A 69 10.84 1.96 1.01
N LYS A 70 10.63 1.60 2.28
CA LYS A 70 11.53 1.99 3.37
C LYS A 70 12.95 1.46 3.18
N LYS A 71 13.09 0.20 2.76
CA LYS A 71 14.41 -0.40 2.45
C LYS A 71 15.07 0.26 1.25
N PHE A 72 14.31 0.49 0.17
CA PHE A 72 14.81 1.16 -1.03
C PHE A 72 15.32 2.57 -0.69
N HIS A 73 14.53 3.35 0.05
CA HIS A 73 14.94 4.68 0.52
C HIS A 73 16.19 4.64 1.38
N ALA A 74 16.29 3.69 2.31
CA ALA A 74 17.47 3.56 3.16
C ALA A 74 18.74 3.22 2.38
N LEU A 75 18.63 2.52 1.24
CA LEU A 75 19.75 2.12 0.40
C LEU A 75 20.17 3.19 -0.60
N PHE A 76 19.20 3.83 -1.26
CA PHE A 76 19.45 4.73 -2.39
C PHE A 76 19.27 6.22 -2.06
N GLY A 77 18.70 6.54 -0.89
CA GLY A 77 18.40 7.93 -0.49
C GLY A 77 17.29 8.59 -1.31
N VAL A 78 16.56 7.81 -2.11
CA VAL A 78 15.45 8.28 -2.97
C VAL A 78 14.26 7.33 -2.84
N LEU A 79 13.07 7.84 -3.14
CA LEU A 79 11.86 7.02 -3.17
C LEU A 79 11.69 6.29 -4.51
N PRO A 80 11.08 5.09 -4.51
CA PRO A 80 10.68 4.40 -5.73
C PRO A 80 9.80 5.28 -6.64
N GLN A 81 9.96 5.09 -7.93
CA GLN A 81 9.31 5.84 -9.01
C GLN A 81 8.12 5.07 -9.60
N ILE A 82 7.34 5.77 -10.42
CA ILE A 82 6.28 5.15 -11.21
C ILE A 82 6.91 4.09 -12.13
N GLY A 83 6.31 2.90 -12.16
CA GLY A 83 6.81 1.73 -12.89
C GLY A 83 7.65 0.78 -12.05
N ASP A 84 8.17 1.22 -10.89
CA ASP A 84 8.92 0.34 -10.00
C ASP A 84 8.00 -0.70 -9.36
N ARG A 85 8.54 -1.90 -9.18
CA ARG A 85 7.85 -3.01 -8.51
C ARG A 85 8.33 -3.14 -7.05
N LEU A 86 7.39 -3.34 -6.13
CA LEU A 86 7.63 -3.40 -4.70
C LEU A 86 7.70 -4.85 -4.20
N TYR A 87 8.56 -5.11 -3.21
CA TYR A 87 8.82 -6.36 -2.47
C TYR A 87 9.26 -7.61 -3.26
N ASN A 88 8.84 -7.79 -4.51
CA ASN A 88 9.20 -8.95 -5.35
C ASN A 88 9.18 -8.55 -6.85
N GLU A 89 10.22 -8.89 -7.61
CA GLU A 89 10.36 -8.47 -9.01
C GLU A 89 9.34 -9.12 -9.98
N ASP A 90 8.80 -10.28 -9.62
CA ASP A 90 7.87 -11.04 -10.46
C ASP A 90 6.41 -10.96 -9.98
N THR A 91 6.20 -10.84 -8.67
CA THR A 91 4.87 -10.90 -8.03
C THR A 91 4.52 -9.66 -7.21
N GLY A 92 5.43 -8.69 -7.18
CA GLY A 92 5.30 -7.42 -6.51
C GLY A 92 4.21 -6.53 -7.09
N MET A 93 3.67 -5.63 -6.29
CA MET A 93 2.79 -4.58 -6.81
C MET A 93 3.61 -3.50 -7.52
N ILE A 94 3.06 -2.95 -8.60
CA ILE A 94 3.68 -1.88 -9.39
C ILE A 94 3.16 -0.53 -8.90
N ILE A 95 4.05 0.45 -8.78
CA ILE A 95 3.65 1.85 -8.58
C ILE A 95 3.10 2.38 -9.90
N GLN A 96 1.79 2.55 -9.98
CA GLN A 96 1.12 3.11 -11.15
C GLN A 96 1.14 4.64 -11.15
N ASP A 97 1.04 5.24 -9.96
CA ASP A 97 1.09 6.69 -9.80
C ASP A 97 1.68 7.06 -8.44
N ARG A 98 2.24 8.28 -8.35
CA ARG A 98 2.80 8.84 -7.12
C ARG A 98 2.48 10.32 -7.03
N SER A 99 1.83 10.70 -5.94
CA SER A 99 1.55 12.11 -5.61
C SER A 99 2.26 12.50 -4.32
N ILE A 100 2.76 13.74 -4.26
CA ILE A 100 3.42 14.33 -3.09
C ILE A 100 2.68 15.61 -2.73
N ASP A 101 2.13 15.64 -1.52
CA ASP A 101 1.59 16.84 -0.90
C ASP A 101 2.58 17.35 0.16
N GLY A 102 3.29 18.42 -0.19
CA GLY A 102 4.28 19.04 0.70
C GLY A 102 3.68 19.83 1.87
N ASN A 103 2.41 20.23 1.79
CA ASN A 103 1.74 20.92 2.90
C ASN A 103 1.34 19.92 3.98
N LEU A 104 0.82 18.77 3.56
CA LEU A 104 0.42 17.69 4.46
C LEU A 104 1.57 16.71 4.79
N MET A 105 2.76 16.95 4.23
CA MET A 105 3.91 16.05 4.31
C MET A 105 3.48 14.60 4.03
N THR A 106 2.76 14.39 2.93
CA THR A 106 2.15 13.10 2.59
C THR A 106 2.57 12.67 1.20
N ILE A 107 2.95 11.40 1.06
CA ILE A 107 3.25 10.77 -0.22
C ILE A 107 2.24 9.64 -0.42
N THR A 108 1.52 9.70 -1.53
CA THR A 108 0.51 8.70 -1.89
C THR A 108 1.02 7.89 -3.07
N PHE A 109 1.08 6.57 -2.91
CA PHE A 109 1.39 5.62 -3.97
C PHE A 109 0.12 4.89 -4.42
N THR A 110 -0.18 4.94 -5.71
CA THR A 110 -1.25 4.14 -6.30
C THR A 110 -0.65 2.83 -6.81
N LEU A 111 -1.14 1.71 -6.29
CA LEU A 111 -0.60 0.37 -6.56
C LEU A 111 -1.45 -0.39 -7.58
N SER A 112 -0.77 -1.17 -8.42
CA SER A 112 -1.38 -2.05 -9.42
C SER A 112 -0.71 -3.43 -9.44
N LEU A 113 -1.26 -4.36 -10.23
CA LEU A 113 -0.72 -5.71 -10.45
C LEU A 113 0.24 -5.74 -11.65
#